data_AF-A0A0M0JIF3-F1
#
_entry.id   AF-A0A0M0JIF3-F1
#
_cell.length_a   1.000
_cell.length_b   1.000
_cell.length_c   1.000
_cell.angle_alpha   90.00
_cell.angle_beta   90.00
_cell.angle_gamma   90.00
#
_symmetry.space_group_name_H-M   'P 1'
#
loop_
_entity.id
_entity.type
_entity.pdbx_description
1 polymer ?
#
loop_
_entity_poly.entity_id
_entity_poly.type
_entity_poly.pdbx_seq_one_letter_code
_entity_poly.pdbx_strand_id
1 'polypeptide(L)'
;MAGTTDVDFAASQQLMCECEDIYAKLTKFQPTTSKPFKGSREELTKLWTIVDQTVHNREQGLHVNLALLDAFGRSGNDGRFTASGVSVGECKLYATLHTLALIDPDVLRPHARLGAFFERFAALEPSRAVIDTGGEMPGKFAQYFIAGS
;
A
#
# COMPACT_ATOMS: atom_id res chain seq x y z
N MET A 1 2.48 13.99 14.30
CA MET A 1 2.57 13.06 13.15
C MET A 1 1.23 12.48 12.70
N ALA A 2 0.14 12.61 13.46
CA ALA A 2 -1.16 12.08 13.04
C ALA A 2 -1.97 13.05 12.14
N GLY A 3 -1.58 14.32 12.04
CA GLY A 3 -2.31 15.35 11.30
C GLY A 3 -2.24 16.70 11.98
N THR A 4 -2.62 17.78 11.30
CA THR A 4 -2.72 19.14 11.87
C THR A 4 -4.14 19.52 12.29
N THR A 5 -5.13 18.73 11.84
CA THR A 5 -6.57 18.89 12.11
C THR A 5 -7.21 17.54 12.44
N ASP A 6 -8.41 17.54 13.01
CA ASP A 6 -9.18 16.31 13.25
C ASP A 6 -9.46 15.54 11.95
N VAL A 7 -9.60 16.28 10.85
CA VAL A 7 -9.78 15.71 9.51
C VAL A 7 -8.50 15.00 9.04
N ASP A 8 -7.32 15.59 9.26
CA ASP A 8 -6.06 14.93 8.96
C ASP A 8 -5.86 13.70 9.85
N PHE A 9 -6.22 13.79 11.13
CA PHE A 9 -6.15 12.67 12.06
C PHE A 9 -7.01 11.50 11.59
N ALA A 10 -8.28 11.76 11.29
CA ALA A 10 -9.19 10.76 10.76
C ALA A 10 -8.69 10.16 9.44
N ALA A 11 -8.17 10.98 8.53
CA ALA A 11 -7.58 10.51 7.28
C ALA A 11 -6.36 9.60 7.52
N SER A 12 -5.44 10.01 8.39
CA SER A 12 -4.28 9.19 8.78
C SER A 12 -4.70 7.87 9.39
N GLN A 13 -5.73 7.85 10.25
CA GLN A 13 -6.25 6.61 10.84
C GLN A 13 -6.88 5.69 9.78
N GLN A 14 -7.68 6.23 8.86
CA GLN A 14 -8.30 5.47 7.79
C GLN A 14 -7.24 4.80 6.90
N LEU A 15 -6.20 5.55 6.52
CA LEU A 15 -5.09 5.01 5.74
C LEU A 15 -4.40 3.85 6.44
N MET A 16 -4.14 3.96 7.75
CA MET A 16 -3.53 2.88 8.51
C MET A 16 -4.42 1.64 8.53
N CYS A 17 -5.73 1.79 8.79
CA CYS A 17 -6.67 0.67 8.81
C CYS A 17 -6.69 -0.09 7.47
N GLU A 18 -6.85 0.62 6.35
CA GLU A 18 -6.84 0.00 5.01
C GLU A 18 -5.50 -0.69 4.70
N CYS A 19 -4.38 -0.11 5.13
CA CYS A 19 -3.07 -0.73 4.96
C CYS A 19 -2.92 -2.03 5.76
N GLU A 20 -3.47 -2.10 6.98
CA GLU A 20 -3.45 -3.32 7.78
C GLU A 20 -4.34 -4.40 7.16
N ASP A 21 -5.49 -4.05 6.59
CA ASP A 21 -6.34 -5.00 5.86
C ASP A 21 -5.61 -5.58 4.64
N ILE A 22 -4.92 -4.74 3.87
CA ILE A 22 -4.05 -5.19 2.76
C ILE A 22 -2.95 -6.11 3.29
N TYR A 23 -2.26 -5.71 4.35
CA TYR A 23 -1.14 -6.48 4.90
C TYR A 23 -1.59 -7.84 5.47
N ALA A 24 -2.76 -7.90 6.11
CA ALA A 24 -3.36 -9.14 6.59
C ALA A 24 -3.67 -10.11 5.43
N LYS A 25 -4.23 -9.59 4.32
CA LYS A 25 -4.47 -10.38 3.11
C LYS A 25 -3.17 -10.90 2.50
N LEU A 26 -2.15 -10.07 2.35
CA LEU A 26 -0.81 -10.48 1.88
C LEU A 26 -0.20 -11.54 2.79
N THR A 27 -0.27 -11.35 4.11
CA THR A 27 0.28 -12.31 5.08
C THR A 27 -0.37 -13.67 4.94
N LYS A 28 -1.69 -13.72 4.71
CA LYS A 28 -2.47 -14.95 4.58
C LYS A 28 -2.23 -15.68 3.27
N PHE A 29 -2.19 -14.97 2.14
CA PHE A 29 -2.25 -15.59 0.81
C PHE A 29 -1.02 -15.35 -0.07
N GLN A 30 -0.28 -14.25 0.11
CA GLN A 30 0.88 -13.94 -0.75
C GLN A 30 2.13 -14.70 -0.28
N PRO A 31 2.81 -15.45 -1.17
CA PRO A 31 4.11 -16.06 -0.91
C PRO A 31 5.16 -15.09 -0.36
N THR A 32 6.04 -15.59 0.49
CA THR A 32 7.20 -14.85 1.01
C THR A 32 8.49 -15.61 0.75
N THR A 33 9.63 -14.93 0.87
CA THR A 33 10.96 -15.54 0.76
C THR A 33 11.18 -16.73 1.71
N SER A 34 10.53 -16.72 2.89
CA SER A 34 10.59 -17.79 3.88
C SER A 34 9.46 -18.82 3.76
N LYS A 35 8.36 -18.49 3.08
CA LYS A 35 7.18 -19.36 2.92
C LYS A 35 6.65 -19.23 1.49
N PRO A 36 7.21 -19.98 0.53
CA PRO A 36 6.88 -19.84 -0.88
C PRO A 36 5.48 -20.37 -1.23
N PHE A 37 4.84 -21.13 -0.33
CA PHE A 37 3.48 -21.65 -0.53
C PHE A 37 2.55 -21.14 0.57
N LYS A 38 1.55 -20.34 0.19
CA LYS A 38 0.49 -19.83 1.06
C LYS A 38 -0.86 -19.92 0.36
N GLY A 39 -1.85 -20.49 1.07
CA GLY A 39 -3.16 -20.76 0.49
C GLY A 39 -3.10 -21.67 -0.74
N SER A 40 -4.22 -21.80 -1.40
CA SER A 40 -4.34 -22.40 -2.73
C SER A 40 -4.04 -21.38 -3.83
N ARG A 41 -3.66 -21.86 -5.03
CA ARG A 41 -3.49 -21.00 -6.21
C ARG A 41 -4.77 -20.24 -6.56
N GLU A 42 -5.94 -20.84 -6.32
CA GLU A 42 -7.23 -20.20 -6.53
C GLU A 42 -7.44 -19.01 -5.59
N GLU A 43 -7.10 -19.14 -4.30
CA GLU A 43 -7.19 -18.03 -3.33
C GLU A 43 -6.22 -16.90 -3.67
N LEU A 44 -4.99 -17.23 -4.08
CA LEU A 44 -4.03 -16.24 -4.56
C LEU A 44 -4.55 -15.52 -5.81
N THR A 45 -5.16 -16.26 -6.74
CA THR A 45 -5.77 -15.67 -7.94
C THR A 45 -6.90 -14.73 -7.55
N LYS A 46 -7.80 -15.14 -6.65
CA LYS A 46 -8.90 -14.31 -6.14
C LYS A 46 -8.41 -13.02 -5.48
N LEU A 47 -7.33 -13.10 -4.70
CA LEU A 47 -6.71 -11.92 -4.07
C LEU A 47 -6.39 -10.83 -5.11
N TRP A 48 -5.87 -11.22 -6.27
CA TRP A 48 -5.42 -10.30 -7.32
C TRP A 48 -6.41 -10.07 -8.45
N THR A 49 -7.55 -10.77 -8.50
CA THR A 49 -8.49 -10.67 -9.63
C THR A 49 -9.88 -10.20 -9.24
N ILE A 50 -10.27 -10.31 -7.96
CA ILE A 50 -11.56 -9.80 -7.49
C ILE A 50 -11.52 -8.26 -7.51
N VAL A 51 -12.44 -7.69 -8.28
CA VAL A 51 -12.67 -6.24 -8.42
C VAL A 51 -14.08 -5.82 -7.98
N ASP A 52 -14.91 -6.78 -7.54
CA ASP A 52 -16.28 -6.51 -7.10
C ASP A 52 -16.28 -5.84 -5.72
N GLN A 53 -16.79 -4.62 -5.65
CA GLN A 53 -16.89 -3.85 -4.40
C GLN A 53 -18.14 -4.19 -3.59
N THR A 54 -19.09 -4.94 -4.16
CA THR A 54 -20.38 -5.27 -3.52
C THR A 54 -20.31 -6.47 -2.59
N VAL A 55 -19.23 -7.27 -2.66
CA VAL A 55 -18.97 -8.36 -1.73
C VAL A 55 -18.52 -7.84 -0.36
N HIS A 56 -18.62 -8.69 0.65
CA HIS A 56 -18.15 -8.37 2.00
C HIS A 56 -16.65 -8.00 1.99
N ASN A 57 -16.22 -7.02 2.78
CA ASN A 57 -14.84 -6.48 2.74
C ASN A 57 -13.73 -7.54 2.89
N ARG A 58 -13.99 -8.59 3.67
CA ARG A 58 -13.12 -9.76 3.85
C ARG A 58 -12.92 -10.60 2.58
N GLU A 59 -13.84 -10.51 1.63
CA GLU A 59 -13.83 -11.23 0.35
C GLU A 59 -13.35 -10.35 -0.81
N GLN A 60 -13.24 -9.04 -0.60
CA GLN A 60 -12.70 -8.11 -1.59
C GLN A 60 -11.23 -8.43 -1.91
N GLY A 61 -10.86 -8.33 -3.18
CA GLY A 61 -9.47 -8.43 -3.64
C GLY A 61 -8.66 -7.15 -3.38
N LEU A 62 -7.36 -7.20 -3.63
CA LEU A 62 -6.45 -6.06 -3.45
C LEU A 62 -6.83 -4.87 -4.34
N HIS A 63 -7.25 -5.11 -5.58
CA HIS A 63 -7.65 -4.03 -6.48
C HIS A 63 -8.88 -3.26 -5.99
N VAL A 64 -9.76 -3.88 -5.21
CA VAL A 64 -10.87 -3.17 -4.55
C VAL A 64 -10.32 -2.20 -3.50
N ASN A 65 -9.43 -2.65 -2.61
CA ASN A 65 -8.81 -1.77 -1.61
C ASN A 65 -8.06 -0.62 -2.28
N LEU A 66 -7.31 -0.89 -3.35
CA LEU A 66 -6.58 0.14 -4.10
C LEU A 66 -7.52 1.12 -4.79
N ALA A 67 -8.62 0.66 -5.38
CA ALA A 67 -9.63 1.54 -5.96
C ALA A 67 -10.29 2.46 -4.91
N LEU A 68 -10.59 1.93 -3.73
CA LEU A 68 -11.16 2.71 -2.62
C LEU A 68 -10.16 3.75 -2.08
N LEU A 69 -8.89 3.36 -1.91
CA LEU A 69 -7.81 4.27 -1.52
C LEU A 69 -7.55 5.37 -2.56
N ASP A 70 -7.60 5.04 -3.84
CA ASP A 70 -7.49 6.01 -4.93
C ASP A 70 -8.65 7.01 -4.90
N ALA A 71 -9.87 6.51 -4.76
CA ALA A 71 -11.07 7.35 -4.63
C ALA A 71 -11.03 8.24 -3.37
N PHE A 72 -10.45 7.76 -2.28
CA PHE A 72 -10.25 8.52 -1.03
C PHE A 72 -9.27 9.68 -1.20
N GLY A 73 -8.31 9.56 -2.14
CA GLY A 73 -7.40 10.63 -2.49
C GLY A 73 -8.15 11.89 -2.93
N ARG A 74 -7.82 13.05 -2.33
CA ARG A 74 -8.48 14.32 -2.62
C ARG A 74 -7.93 14.92 -3.92
N SER A 75 -8.82 15.33 -4.82
CA SER A 75 -8.45 16.10 -6.02
C SER A 75 -7.76 17.41 -5.62
N GLY A 76 -6.67 17.76 -6.31
CA GLY A 76 -6.00 19.06 -6.17
C GLY A 76 -5.03 19.21 -5.00
N ASN A 77 -4.78 18.16 -4.21
CA ASN A 77 -3.88 18.22 -3.05
C ASN A 77 -2.46 17.71 -3.34
N ASP A 78 -1.99 17.78 -4.60
CA ASP A 78 -0.64 17.34 -5.00
C ASP A 78 -0.32 15.90 -4.54
N GLY A 79 -1.33 15.03 -4.65
CA GLY A 79 -1.28 13.64 -4.20
C GLY A 79 -1.31 13.43 -2.68
N ARG A 80 -1.49 14.46 -1.84
CA ARG A 80 -1.47 14.34 -0.37
C ARG A 80 -2.85 13.96 0.18
N PHE A 81 -2.85 13.16 1.24
CA PHE A 81 -4.08 12.80 1.97
C PHE A 81 -4.33 13.69 3.18
N THR A 82 -3.26 14.21 3.78
CA THR A 82 -3.30 15.16 4.89
C THR A 82 -2.63 16.47 4.53
N ALA A 83 -2.84 17.53 5.32
CA ALA A 83 -2.19 18.81 5.09
C ALA A 83 -0.65 18.72 5.10
N SER A 84 -0.07 17.89 5.97
CA SER A 84 1.39 17.71 6.02
C SER A 84 1.93 16.88 4.86
N GLY A 85 1.13 15.98 4.29
CA GLY A 85 1.54 15.05 3.24
C GLY A 85 2.49 13.93 3.69
N VAL A 86 2.77 13.85 5.00
CA VAL A 86 3.71 12.93 5.66
C VAL A 86 3.18 12.47 7.03
N SER A 87 1.87 12.30 7.15
CA SER A 87 1.25 11.69 8.33
C SER A 87 1.71 10.23 8.52
N VAL A 88 1.53 9.67 9.72
CA VAL A 88 1.84 8.23 9.97
C VAL A 88 1.08 7.32 9.01
N GLY A 89 -0.19 7.64 8.71
CA GLY A 89 -0.99 6.92 7.74
C GLY A 89 -0.41 6.99 6.33
N GLU A 90 0.12 8.13 5.91
CA GLU A 90 0.78 8.26 4.61
C GLU A 90 2.13 7.51 4.59
N CYS A 91 2.92 7.53 5.67
CA CYS A 91 4.12 6.69 5.76
C CYS A 91 3.79 5.20 5.62
N LYS A 92 2.75 4.74 6.31
CA LYS A 92 2.28 3.35 6.23
C LYS A 92 1.74 3.03 4.83
N LEU A 93 0.97 3.93 4.22
CA LEU A 93 0.48 3.79 2.86
C LEU A 93 1.64 3.64 1.88
N TYR A 94 2.63 4.52 1.94
CA TYR A 94 3.81 4.42 1.07
C TYR A 94 4.51 3.07 1.21
N ALA A 95 4.77 2.61 2.43
CA ALA A 95 5.41 1.31 2.66
C ALA A 95 4.57 0.14 2.09
N THR A 96 3.24 0.18 2.26
CA THR A 96 2.32 -0.82 1.71
C THR A 96 2.33 -0.80 0.18
N LEU A 97 2.19 0.37 -0.45
CA LEU A 97 2.20 0.49 -1.92
C LEU A 97 3.56 0.09 -2.51
N HIS A 98 4.66 0.45 -1.85
CA HIS A 98 6.00 0.01 -2.26
C HIS A 98 6.13 -1.52 -2.21
N THR A 99 5.61 -2.15 -1.15
CA THR A 99 5.56 -3.61 -1.04
C THR A 99 4.76 -4.24 -2.19
N LEU A 100 3.61 -3.66 -2.54
CA LEU A 100 2.80 -4.13 -3.67
C LEU A 100 3.53 -3.95 -5.01
N ALA A 101 4.18 -2.81 -5.24
CA ALA A 101 4.93 -2.52 -6.46
C ALA A 101 6.15 -3.46 -6.66
N LEU A 102 6.72 -3.97 -5.57
CA LEU A 102 7.76 -5.01 -5.64
C LEU A 102 7.20 -6.37 -6.07
N ILE A 103 5.92 -6.66 -5.78
CA ILE A 103 5.25 -7.91 -6.20
C ILE A 103 4.78 -7.79 -7.66
N ASP A 104 4.13 -6.68 -7.99
CA ASP A 104 3.62 -6.35 -9.32
C ASP A 104 3.96 -4.88 -9.65
N PRO A 105 4.93 -4.63 -10.55
CA PRO A 105 5.35 -3.28 -10.92
C PRO A 105 4.25 -2.42 -11.54
N ASP A 106 3.20 -3.03 -12.13
CA ASP A 106 2.10 -2.33 -12.79
C ASP A 106 0.90 -2.10 -11.85
N VAL A 107 0.97 -2.54 -10.58
CA VAL A 107 -0.18 -2.54 -9.65
C VAL A 107 -0.83 -1.17 -9.44
N LEU A 108 -0.06 -0.09 -9.54
CA LEU A 108 -0.55 1.29 -9.34
C LEU A 108 -1.03 1.96 -10.63
N ARG A 109 -0.76 1.36 -11.80
CA ARG A 109 -1.07 1.95 -13.10
C ARG A 109 -2.55 2.33 -13.29
N PRO A 110 -3.53 1.56 -12.78
CA PRO A 110 -4.94 1.93 -12.88
C PRO A 110 -5.38 3.05 -11.91
N HIS A 111 -4.53 3.41 -10.95
CA HIS A 111 -4.87 4.23 -9.79
C HIS A 111 -4.09 5.55 -9.83
N ALA A 112 -4.56 6.49 -10.65
CA ALA A 112 -3.82 7.71 -10.96
C ALA A 112 -3.48 8.56 -9.71
N ARG A 113 -4.36 8.62 -8.72
CA ARG A 113 -4.14 9.41 -7.50
C ARG A 113 -3.17 8.72 -6.56
N LEU A 114 -3.27 7.39 -6.44
CA LEU A 114 -2.28 6.60 -5.69
C LEU A 114 -0.91 6.60 -6.36
N GLY A 115 -0.86 6.53 -7.69
CA GLY A 115 0.36 6.68 -8.46
C GLY A 115 1.03 8.03 -8.17
N ALA A 116 0.28 9.13 -8.28
CA ALA A 116 0.79 10.46 -7.97
C ALA A 116 1.26 10.60 -6.50
N PHE A 117 0.50 10.04 -5.55
CA PHE A 117 0.93 9.97 -4.15
C PHE A 117 2.26 9.22 -4.01
N PHE A 118 2.35 8.04 -4.61
CA PHE A 118 3.49 7.13 -4.51
C PHE A 118 4.76 7.78 -5.07
N GLU A 119 4.67 8.38 -6.26
CA GLU A 119 5.78 9.08 -6.90
C GLU A 119 6.25 10.27 -6.06
N ARG A 120 5.33 11.11 -5.56
CA ARG A 120 5.67 12.23 -4.67
C ARG A 120 6.38 11.73 -3.41
N PHE A 121 5.82 10.73 -2.75
CA PHE A 121 6.36 10.23 -1.49
C PHE A 121 7.73 9.55 -1.70
N ALA A 122 7.89 8.80 -2.79
CA ALA A 122 9.16 8.21 -3.19
C ALA A 122 10.24 9.26 -3.49
N ALA A 123 9.85 10.46 -3.92
CA ALA A 123 10.79 11.55 -4.20
C ALA A 123 11.30 12.25 -2.92
N LEU A 124 10.69 12.02 -1.76
CA LEU A 124 11.13 12.60 -0.49
C LEU A 124 12.52 12.06 -0.11
N GLU A 125 13.43 12.95 0.27
CA GLU A 125 14.80 12.59 0.64
C GLU A 125 14.86 11.52 1.76
N PRO A 126 14.06 11.59 2.84
CA PRO A 126 14.04 10.54 3.85
C PRO A 126 13.56 9.18 3.32
N SER A 127 12.59 9.17 2.40
CA SER A 127 12.09 7.93 1.79
C SER A 127 13.14 7.30 0.89
N ARG A 128 13.80 8.10 0.05
CA ARG A 128 14.90 7.64 -0.80
C ARG A 128 16.05 7.07 0.01
N ALA A 129 16.45 7.74 1.08
CA ALA A 129 17.50 7.27 1.97
C ALA A 129 17.19 5.86 2.49
N VAL A 130 15.97 5.60 2.96
CA VAL A 130 15.57 4.28 3.44
C VAL A 130 15.60 3.22 2.34
N ILE A 131 15.09 3.53 1.15
CA ILE A 131 15.02 2.56 0.04
C ILE A 131 16.42 2.25 -0.51
N ASP A 132 17.25 3.27 -0.73
CA ASP A 132 18.54 3.13 -1.42
C ASP A 132 19.60 2.51 -0.49
N THR A 133 19.61 2.88 0.79
CA THR A 133 20.69 2.50 1.73
C THR A 133 20.24 1.57 2.85
N GLY A 134 18.92 1.41 3.06
CA GLY A 134 18.37 0.76 4.27
C GLY A 134 18.17 1.73 5.43
N GLY A 135 18.55 3.00 5.28
CA GLY A 135 18.53 3.98 6.35
C GLY A 135 19.41 3.56 7.52
N GLU A 136 18.85 3.54 8.72
CA GLU A 136 19.52 3.09 9.96
C GLU A 136 19.53 1.55 10.12
N MET A 137 18.87 0.81 9.21
CA MET A 137 18.85 -0.66 9.27
C MET A 137 20.02 -1.27 8.50
N PRO A 138 20.61 -2.38 8.99
CA PRO A 138 21.73 -3.02 8.31
C PRO A 138 21.29 -3.67 7.00
N GLY A 139 21.80 -3.15 5.87
CA GLY A 139 21.62 -3.72 4.55
C GLY A 139 20.51 -3.05 3.72
N LYS A 140 20.47 -3.36 2.43
CA LYS A 140 19.46 -2.80 1.52
C LYS A 140 18.06 -3.26 1.89
N PHE A 141 17.06 -2.43 1.63
CA PHE A 141 15.66 -2.82 1.74
C PHE A 141 15.39 -4.03 0.82
N ALA A 142 15.09 -5.18 1.42
CA ALA A 142 14.90 -6.44 0.70
C ALA A 142 13.41 -6.77 0.57
N GLN A 143 13.03 -7.26 -0.62
CA GLN A 143 11.68 -7.73 -0.88
C GLN A 143 11.36 -8.98 -0.02
N TYR A 144 10.27 -8.90 0.75
CA TYR A 144 9.81 -10.00 1.59
C TYR A 144 8.70 -10.84 0.94
N PHE A 145 7.68 -10.17 0.39
CA PHE A 145 6.61 -10.80 -0.39
C PHE A 145 7.05 -10.94 -1.85
N ILE A 146 6.94 -12.14 -2.41
CA ILE A 146 7.41 -12.45 -3.77
C ILE A 146 6.23 -12.76 -4.68
N ALA A 147 6.38 -12.54 -5.99
CA ALA A 147 5.39 -12.96 -6.97
C ALA A 147 5.15 -14.48 -6.86
N GLY A 148 3.88 -14.89 -6.85
CA GLY A 148 3.53 -16.31 -6.81
C GLY A 148 3.82 -16.97 -8.15
N SER A 149 4.39 -18.18 -8.09
CA SER A 149 4.64 -19.04 -9.25
C SER A 149 3.42 -19.86 -9.68
#